data_AF-A0A7X3I695-F1
#
_entry.id   AF-A0A7X3I695-F1
#
_cell.length_a   1.000
_cell.length_b   1.000
_cell.length_c   1.000
_cell.angle_alpha   90.00
_cell.angle_beta   90.00
_cell.angle_gamma   90.00
#
_symmetry.space_group_name_H-M   'P 1'
#
loop_
_entity.id
_entity.type
_entity.pdbx_description
1 polymer ?
#
loop_
_entity_poly.entity_id
_entity_poly.type
_entity_poly.pdbx_seq_one_letter_code
_entity_poly.pdbx_strand_id
1 'polypeptide(L)'
;MADIPSFEVPPHMRDFAESSLDQARKAFASFIDAARRTTDALHGSTELARTNAGDAFSRGLDYAEQNVRAALDLAQKLAAARSFPEATQIQTAFLRERFAALQAQAQDLNGLAQRAFHESAERARTALQQGGDAIRKAVEQGQDAARHAGQEIQQTTAQLSH
;
A
#
# COMPACT_ATOMS: atom_id res chain seq x y z
N MET A 1 3.63 -50.33 -27.31
CA MET A 1 3.17 -49.33 -26.33
C MET A 1 4.38 -48.98 -25.49
N ALA A 2 4.85 -47.74 -25.54
CA ALA A 2 6.00 -47.33 -24.73
C ALA A 2 5.54 -47.24 -23.28
N ASP A 3 6.12 -48.08 -22.43
CA ASP A 3 5.96 -48.04 -20.98
C ASP A 3 6.62 -46.75 -20.50
N ILE A 4 5.80 -45.75 -20.12
CA ILE A 4 6.31 -44.50 -19.56
C ILE A 4 6.64 -44.85 -18.11
N PRO A 5 7.92 -44.93 -17.71
CA PRO A 5 8.28 -45.36 -16.37
C PRO A 5 7.56 -44.46 -15.36
N SER A 6 6.75 -45.09 -14.51
CA SER A 6 6.10 -44.46 -13.37
C SER A 6 7.14 -43.68 -12.58
N PHE A 7 7.11 -42.35 -12.69
CA PHE A 7 7.99 -41.47 -11.93
C PHE A 7 7.49 -41.45 -10.49
N GLU A 8 7.79 -42.50 -9.73
CA GLU A 8 7.54 -42.56 -8.30
C GLU A 8 8.70 -41.89 -7.58
N VAL A 9 8.47 -40.68 -7.07
CA VAL A 9 9.42 -40.04 -6.14
C VAL A 9 9.60 -40.97 -4.94
N PRO A 10 10.83 -41.42 -4.61
CA PRO A 10 11.07 -42.33 -3.51
C PRO A 10 10.47 -41.78 -2.19
N PRO A 11 9.83 -42.61 -1.35
CA PRO A 11 9.14 -42.15 -0.15
C PRO A 11 10.00 -41.27 0.76
N HIS A 12 11.27 -41.62 0.93
CA HIS A 12 12.23 -40.83 1.73
C HIS A 12 12.47 -39.41 1.20
N MET A 13 12.45 -39.21 -0.13
CA MET A 13 12.59 -37.88 -0.73
C MET A 13 11.32 -37.06 -0.57
N ARG A 14 10.16 -37.71 -0.59
CA ARG A 14 8.86 -37.09 -0.33
C ARG A 14 8.75 -36.62 1.12
N ASP A 15 9.06 -37.49 2.08
CA ASP A 15 9.05 -37.15 3.50
C ASP A 15 10.03 -36.01 3.83
N PHE A 16 11.23 -36.04 3.23
CA PHE A 16 12.21 -34.97 3.38
C PHE A 16 11.73 -33.65 2.78
N ALA A 17 11.11 -33.68 1.59
CA ALA A 17 10.52 -32.50 0.97
C ALA A 17 9.36 -31.92 1.80
N GLU A 18 8.47 -32.78 2.30
CA GLU A 18 7.36 -32.38 3.17
C GLU A 18 7.86 -31.72 4.47
N SER A 19 8.85 -32.32 5.13
CA SER A 19 9.48 -31.75 6.32
C SER A 19 10.18 -30.42 6.04
N SER A 20 10.87 -30.31 4.90
CA SER A 20 11.55 -29.07 4.50
C SER A 20 10.55 -27.94 4.20
N LEU A 21 9.42 -28.27 3.56
CA LEU A 21 8.34 -27.32 3.26
C LEU A 21 7.65 -26.85 4.55
N ASP A 22 7.42 -27.75 5.50
CA ASP A 22 6.84 -27.39 6.81
C ASP A 22 7.78 -26.47 7.61
N GLN A 23 9.08 -26.77 7.61
CA GLN A 23 10.09 -25.90 8.23
C GLN A 23 10.15 -24.52 7.56
N ALA A 24 10.11 -24.46 6.22
CA ALA A 24 10.07 -23.20 5.48
C ALA A 24 8.82 -22.38 5.82
N ARG A 25 7.65 -23.02 5.94
CA ARG A 25 6.40 -22.37 6.34
C ARG A 25 6.51 -21.76 7.74
N LYS A 26 7.06 -22.49 8.71
CA LYS A 26 7.26 -22.02 10.09
C LYS A 26 8.25 -20.85 10.18
N ALA A 27 9.38 -20.97 9.50
CA ALA A 27 10.40 -19.92 9.46
C ALA A 27 9.85 -18.63 8.85
N PHE A 28 9.14 -18.75 7.74
CA PHE A 28 8.54 -17.61 7.07
C PHE A 28 7.43 -16.95 7.89
N ALA A 29 6.54 -17.73 8.52
CA ALA A 29 5.52 -17.19 9.41
C ALA A 29 6.14 -16.39 10.57
N SER A 30 7.20 -16.93 11.19
CA SER A 30 7.94 -16.26 12.26
C SER A 30 8.57 -14.94 11.80
N PHE A 31 9.09 -14.91 10.56
CA PHE A 31 9.66 -13.70 9.96
C PHE A 31 8.59 -12.62 9.74
N ILE A 32 7.44 -12.97 9.17
CA ILE A 32 6.34 -12.02 8.94
C ILE A 32 5.82 -11.46 10.26
N ASP A 33 5.66 -12.30 11.29
CA ASP A 33 5.24 -11.84 12.61
C ASP A 33 6.23 -10.84 13.22
N ALA A 34 7.54 -11.08 13.10
CA ALA A 34 8.57 -10.15 13.56
C ALA A 34 8.55 -8.84 12.77
N ALA A 35 8.35 -8.91 11.45
CA ALA A 35 8.26 -7.75 10.57
C ALA A 35 7.04 -6.88 10.92
N ARG A 36 5.86 -7.49 11.11
CA ARG A 36 4.62 -6.78 11.51
C ARG A 36 4.77 -6.06 12.84
N ARG A 37 5.35 -6.72 13.86
CA ARG A 37 5.62 -6.09 15.16
C ARG A 37 6.54 -4.88 15.05
N THR A 38 7.50 -4.92 14.13
CA THR A 38 8.40 -3.79 13.87
C THR A 38 7.63 -2.63 13.26
N THR A 39 6.72 -2.89 12.31
CA THR A 39 5.83 -1.88 11.72
C THR A 39 4.93 -1.24 12.77
N ASP A 40 4.29 -2.05 13.62
CA ASP A 40 3.41 -1.55 14.69
C ASP A 40 4.17 -0.64 15.67
N ALA A 41 5.40 -1.01 16.04
CA ALA A 41 6.25 -0.19 16.88
C ALA A 41 6.63 1.16 16.22
N LEU A 42 6.82 1.16 14.89
CA LEU A 42 7.12 2.37 14.11
C LEU A 42 5.90 3.28 13.93
N HIS A 43 4.70 2.73 13.76
CA HIS A 43 3.45 3.51 13.69
C HIS A 43 3.13 4.23 15.01
N GLY A 44 3.59 3.69 16.15
CA GLY A 44 3.48 4.35 17.46
C GLY A 44 4.26 5.67 17.57
N SER A 45 5.18 5.95 16.64
CA SER A 45 5.94 7.20 16.59
C SER A 45 5.26 8.24 15.68
N THR A 46 4.98 9.43 16.24
CA THR A 46 4.13 10.48 15.65
C THR A 46 4.55 11.03 14.28
N GLU A 47 5.80 10.78 13.87
CA GLU A 47 6.38 11.30 12.62
C GLU A 47 6.11 10.39 11.42
N LEU A 48 6.16 9.07 11.60
CA LEU A 48 5.89 8.09 10.53
C LEU A 48 4.41 7.94 10.23
N ALA A 49 3.53 8.14 11.23
CA ALA A 49 2.08 8.13 11.06
C ALA A 49 1.56 9.21 10.08
N ARG A 50 2.35 10.27 9.81
CA ARG A 50 2.00 11.29 8.79
C ARG A 50 2.33 10.84 7.37
N THR A 51 3.01 9.71 7.20
CA THR A 51 3.43 9.18 5.90
C THR A 51 2.73 7.85 5.61
N ASN A 52 2.24 7.66 4.39
CA ASN A 52 1.62 6.39 3.93
C ASN A 52 2.63 5.23 3.81
N ALA A 53 3.86 5.38 4.33
CA ALA A 53 4.95 4.43 4.20
C ALA A 53 4.68 3.13 4.96
N GLY A 54 4.03 3.22 6.11
CA GLY A 54 3.70 2.07 6.93
C GLY A 54 2.59 1.17 6.35
N ASP A 55 1.59 1.79 5.73
CA ASP A 55 0.56 1.07 4.96
C ASP A 55 1.15 0.37 3.73
N ALA A 56 2.09 1.03 3.04
CA ALA A 56 2.81 0.44 1.91
C ALA A 56 3.67 -0.75 2.34
N PHE A 57 4.35 -0.64 3.49
CA PHE A 57 5.14 -1.74 4.06
C PHE A 57 4.26 -2.92 4.46
N SER A 58 3.14 -2.67 5.15
CA SER A 58 2.19 -3.71 5.57
C SER A 58 1.63 -4.47 4.36
N ARG A 59 1.22 -3.77 3.30
CA ARG A 59 0.78 -4.39 2.05
C ARG A 59 1.89 -5.19 1.36
N GLY A 60 3.12 -4.69 1.40
CA GLY A 60 4.29 -5.41 0.89
C GLY A 60 4.49 -6.75 1.61
N LEU A 61 4.34 -6.77 2.94
CA LEU A 61 4.38 -8.01 3.72
C LEU A 61 3.23 -8.96 3.34
N ASP A 62 2.01 -8.44 3.16
CA ASP A 62 0.86 -9.25 2.76
C ASP A 62 1.07 -9.91 1.39
N TYR A 63 1.64 -9.18 0.42
CA TYR A 63 1.97 -9.73 -0.90
C TYR A 63 3.09 -10.78 -0.82
N ALA A 64 4.13 -10.53 -0.02
CA ALA A 64 5.17 -11.51 0.23
C ALA A 64 4.59 -12.78 0.85
N GLU A 65 3.70 -12.64 1.82
CA GLU A 65 3.01 -13.76 2.48
C GLU A 65 2.20 -14.59 1.49
N GLN A 66 1.37 -13.93 0.67
CA GLN A 66 0.58 -14.59 -0.36
C GLN A 66 1.44 -15.32 -1.41
N ASN A 67 2.56 -14.74 -1.81
CA ASN A 67 3.46 -15.31 -2.82
C ASN A 67 4.22 -16.51 -2.29
N VAL A 68 4.82 -16.40 -1.09
CA VAL A 68 5.57 -17.50 -0.47
C VAL A 68 4.64 -18.66 -0.14
N ARG A 69 3.45 -18.37 0.42
CA ARG A 69 2.45 -19.41 0.69
C ARG A 69 2.07 -20.17 -0.57
N ALA A 70 1.81 -19.46 -1.67
CA ALA A 70 1.43 -20.09 -2.93
C ALA A 70 2.57 -20.93 -3.53
N ALA A 71 3.82 -20.46 -3.43
CA ALA A 71 4.99 -21.21 -3.88
C ALA A 71 5.19 -22.50 -3.05
N LEU A 72 5.01 -22.43 -1.73
CA LEU A 72 5.09 -23.60 -0.85
C LEU A 72 3.94 -24.58 -1.14
N ASP A 73 2.73 -24.10 -1.36
CA ASP A 73 1.57 -24.95 -1.70
C ASP A 73 1.78 -25.64 -3.06
N LEU A 74 2.35 -24.95 -4.05
CA LEU A 74 2.72 -25.54 -5.33
C LEU A 74 3.79 -26.62 -5.15
N ALA A 75 4.86 -26.32 -4.41
CA ALA A 75 5.94 -27.26 -4.15
C ALA A 75 5.44 -28.52 -3.42
N GLN A 76 4.52 -28.36 -2.45
CA GLN A 76 3.90 -29.49 -1.75
C GLN A 76 3.07 -30.35 -2.70
N LYS A 77 2.23 -29.73 -3.54
CA LYS A 77 1.41 -30.45 -4.52
C LYS A 77 2.28 -31.18 -5.55
N LEU A 78 3.35 -30.55 -6.03
CA LEU A 78 4.29 -31.17 -6.98
C LEU A 78 5.08 -32.32 -6.36
N ALA A 79 5.55 -32.18 -5.11
CA ALA A 79 6.19 -33.26 -4.37
C ALA A 79 5.22 -34.43 -4.14
N ALA A 80 3.92 -34.14 -4.02
CA ALA A 80 2.88 -35.14 -3.86
C ALA A 80 2.46 -35.83 -5.18
N ALA A 81 2.74 -35.21 -6.33
CA ALA A 81 2.31 -35.73 -7.64
C ALA A 81 2.89 -37.12 -7.92
N ARG A 82 2.09 -37.96 -8.56
CA ARG A 82 2.42 -39.36 -8.91
C ARG A 82 2.61 -39.56 -10.40
N SER A 83 2.28 -38.54 -11.20
CA SER A 83 2.37 -38.60 -12.65
C SER A 83 2.56 -37.21 -13.29
N PHE A 84 3.11 -37.19 -14.50
CA PHE A 84 3.26 -35.96 -15.27
C PHE A 84 1.93 -35.26 -15.60
N PRO A 85 0.84 -35.98 -15.97
CA PRO A 85 -0.47 -35.36 -16.14
C PRO A 85 -1.00 -34.68 -14.86
N GLU A 86 -0.77 -35.28 -13.69
CA GLU A 86 -1.15 -34.66 -12.41
C GLU A 86 -0.33 -33.38 -12.13
N ALA A 87 0.99 -33.42 -12.40
CA ALA A 87 1.86 -32.24 -12.26
C ALA A 87 1.46 -31.08 -13.18
N THR A 88 1.07 -31.36 -14.43
CA THR A 88 0.60 -30.32 -15.37
C THR A 88 -0.74 -29.72 -14.94
N GLN A 89 -1.64 -30.52 -14.36
CA GLN A 89 -2.88 -30.01 -13.74
C GLN A 89 -2.59 -29.11 -12.55
N ILE A 90 -1.66 -29.50 -11.67
CA ILE A 90 -1.22 -28.70 -10.52
C ILE A 90 -0.65 -27.35 -10.99
N GLN A 91 0.23 -27.35 -11.99
CA GLN A 91 0.82 -26.14 -12.55
C GLN A 91 -0.25 -25.22 -13.17
N THR A 92 -1.22 -25.79 -13.90
CA THR A 92 -2.31 -25.03 -14.52
C THR A 92 -3.24 -24.41 -13.46
N ALA A 93 -3.57 -25.15 -12.41
CA ALA A 93 -4.36 -24.65 -11.29
C ALA A 93 -3.65 -23.50 -10.58
N PHE A 94 -2.34 -23.65 -10.32
CA PHE A 94 -1.52 -22.58 -9.74
C PHE A 94 -1.52 -21.33 -10.61
N LEU A 95 -1.31 -21.45 -11.93
CA LEU A 95 -1.32 -20.29 -12.83
C LEU A 95 -2.66 -19.56 -12.82
N ARG A 96 -3.78 -20.29 -12.84
CA ARG A 96 -5.13 -19.68 -12.73
C ARG A 96 -5.29 -18.91 -11.43
N GLU A 97 -4.87 -19.50 -10.31
CA GLU A 97 -4.93 -18.87 -9.00
C GLU A 97 -4.04 -17.61 -8.92
N ARG A 98 -2.82 -17.69 -9.47
CA ARG A 98 -1.91 -16.54 -9.53
C ARG A 98 -2.45 -15.42 -10.41
N PHE A 99 -3.10 -15.75 -11.53
CA PHE A 99 -3.72 -14.75 -12.39
C PHE A 99 -4.86 -14.02 -11.68
N ALA A 100 -5.71 -14.75 -10.94
CA ALA A 100 -6.76 -14.14 -10.12
C ALA A 100 -6.18 -13.26 -9.01
N ALA A 101 -5.11 -13.70 -8.35
CA ALA A 101 -4.40 -12.91 -7.34
C ALA A 101 -3.79 -11.63 -7.93
N LEU A 102 -3.13 -11.71 -9.09
CA LEU A 102 -2.59 -10.53 -9.79
C LEU A 102 -3.68 -9.53 -10.15
N GLN A 103 -4.83 -10.00 -10.64
CA GLN A 103 -5.96 -9.14 -10.96
C GLN A 103 -6.46 -8.40 -9.70
N ALA A 104 -6.58 -9.10 -8.57
CA ALA A 104 -6.97 -8.48 -7.30
C ALA A 104 -5.92 -7.46 -6.81
N GLN A 105 -4.63 -7.79 -6.88
CA GLN A 105 -3.55 -6.88 -6.50
C GLN A 105 -3.52 -5.62 -7.39
N ALA A 106 -3.75 -5.77 -8.71
CA ALA A 106 -3.83 -4.64 -9.63
C ALA A 106 -5.03 -3.72 -9.33
N GLN A 107 -6.18 -4.28 -8.97
CA GLN A 107 -7.35 -3.51 -8.55
C GLN A 107 -7.07 -2.73 -7.26
N ASP A 108 -6.41 -3.35 -6.29
CA ASP A 108 -6.06 -2.73 -5.02
C ASP A 108 -5.04 -1.59 -5.19
N LEU A 109 -4.03 -1.79 -6.05
CA LEU A 109 -3.08 -0.73 -6.44
C LEU A 109 -3.78 0.43 -7.15
N ASN A 110 -4.74 0.17 -8.04
CA ASN A 110 -5.53 1.21 -8.68
C ASN A 110 -6.37 1.99 -7.65
N GLY A 111 -6.96 1.30 -6.68
CA GLY A 111 -7.68 1.93 -5.57
C GLY A 111 -6.78 2.79 -4.67
N LEU A 112 -5.51 2.42 -4.49
CA LEU A 112 -4.52 3.26 -3.79
C LEU A 112 -4.17 4.51 -4.60
N ALA A 113 -3.90 4.37 -5.89
CA ALA A 113 -3.57 5.49 -6.77
C ALA A 113 -4.70 6.52 -6.81
N GLN A 114 -5.95 6.06 -6.92
CA GLN A 114 -7.13 6.91 -6.85
C GLN A 114 -7.23 7.65 -5.51
N ARG A 115 -7.03 6.96 -4.39
CA ARG A 115 -7.05 7.58 -3.05
C ARG A 115 -5.95 8.64 -2.89
N ALA A 116 -4.73 8.33 -3.31
CA ALA A 116 -3.61 9.28 -3.27
C ALA A 116 -3.87 10.51 -4.15
N PHE A 117 -4.49 10.32 -5.33
CA PHE A 117 -4.89 11.43 -6.20
C PHE A 117 -5.97 12.30 -5.56
N HIS A 118 -7.02 11.69 -5.00
CA HIS A 118 -8.08 12.42 -4.30
C HIS A 118 -7.54 13.21 -3.11
N GLU A 119 -6.70 12.62 -2.29
CA GLU A 119 -6.09 13.30 -1.14
C GLU A 119 -5.21 14.48 -1.58
N SER A 120 -4.46 14.31 -2.67
CA SER A 120 -3.66 15.40 -3.26
C SER A 120 -4.54 16.53 -3.81
N ALA A 121 -5.65 16.19 -4.47
CA ALA A 121 -6.61 17.16 -4.98
C ALA A 121 -7.29 17.95 -3.84
N GLU A 122 -7.68 17.28 -2.75
CA GLU A 122 -8.24 17.93 -1.57
C GLU A 122 -7.23 18.85 -0.87
N ARG A 123 -5.97 18.42 -0.75
CA ARG A 123 -4.89 19.27 -0.24
C ARG A 123 -4.66 20.51 -1.11
N ALA A 124 -4.65 20.35 -2.44
CA ALA A 124 -4.51 21.46 -3.37
C ALA A 124 -5.71 22.43 -3.27
N ARG A 125 -6.94 21.90 -3.19
CA ARG A 125 -8.16 22.69 -3.00
C ARG A 125 -8.12 23.49 -1.70
N THR A 126 -7.71 22.85 -0.61
CA THR A 126 -7.57 23.49 0.70
C THR A 126 -6.54 24.61 0.65
N ALA A 127 -5.38 24.38 0.02
CA ALA A 127 -4.35 25.40 -0.14
C ALA A 127 -4.83 26.60 -0.99
N LEU A 128 -5.58 26.34 -2.06
CA LEU A 128 -6.19 27.40 -2.88
C LEU A 128 -7.23 28.21 -2.11
N GLN A 129 -8.07 27.55 -1.30
CA GLN A 129 -9.05 28.24 -0.44
C GLN A 129 -8.34 29.12 0.59
N GLN A 130 -7.32 28.60 1.27
CA GLN A 130 -6.53 29.36 2.23
C GLN A 130 -5.83 30.58 1.58
N GLY A 131 -5.26 30.41 0.39
CA GLY A 131 -4.65 31.50 -0.37
C GLY A 131 -5.67 32.55 -0.79
N GLY A 132 -6.84 32.13 -1.27
CA GLY A 132 -7.93 33.04 -1.63
C GLY A 132 -8.46 33.84 -0.44
N ASP A 133 -8.64 33.19 0.71
CA ASP A 133 -9.09 33.86 1.93
C ASP A 133 -8.03 34.81 2.49
N ALA A 134 -6.74 34.46 2.40
CA ALA A 134 -5.64 35.35 2.76
C ALA A 134 -5.60 36.60 1.87
N ILE A 135 -5.78 36.43 0.55
CA ILE A 135 -5.86 37.55 -0.40
C ILE A 135 -7.08 38.43 -0.09
N ARG A 136 -8.25 37.82 0.15
CA ARG A 136 -9.47 38.57 0.50
C ARG A 136 -9.25 39.41 1.75
N LYS A 137 -8.71 38.82 2.82
CA LYS A 137 -8.40 39.54 4.06
C LYS A 137 -7.40 40.67 3.84
N ALA A 138 -6.38 40.47 3.02
CA ALA A 138 -5.40 41.52 2.71
C ALA A 138 -6.05 42.70 1.94
N VAL A 139 -6.97 42.42 1.02
CA VAL A 139 -7.73 43.45 0.29
C VAL A 139 -8.65 44.22 1.23
N GLU A 140 -9.39 43.53 2.10
CA GLU A 140 -10.27 44.15 3.11
C GLU A 140 -9.45 45.07 4.04
N GLN A 141 -8.34 44.58 4.58
CA GLN A 141 -7.44 45.37 5.43
C GLN A 141 -6.87 46.60 4.71
N GLY A 142 -6.50 46.48 3.43
CA GLY A 142 -6.02 47.60 2.63
C GLY A 142 -7.10 48.65 2.36
N GLN A 143 -8.34 48.22 2.10
CA GLN A 143 -9.47 49.12 1.90
C GLN A 143 -9.84 49.86 3.18
N ASP A 144 -9.85 49.17 4.32
CA ASP A 144 -10.15 49.79 5.61
C ASP A 144 -9.05 50.78 6.01
N ALA A 145 -7.77 50.42 5.85
CA ALA A 145 -6.65 51.33 6.08
C ALA A 145 -6.73 52.60 5.21
N ALA A 146 -7.09 52.45 3.92
CA ALA A 146 -7.28 53.59 3.02
C ALA A 146 -8.47 54.47 3.42
N ARG A 147 -9.58 53.88 3.88
CA ARG A 147 -10.74 54.62 4.39
C ARG A 147 -10.39 55.41 5.65
N HIS A 148 -9.67 54.80 6.59
CA HIS A 148 -9.23 55.47 7.82
C HIS A 148 -8.30 56.65 7.51
N ALA A 149 -7.29 56.45 6.65
CA ALA A 149 -6.39 57.54 6.24
C ALA A 149 -7.14 58.69 5.54
N GLY A 150 -8.12 58.37 4.68
CA GLY A 150 -8.95 59.39 4.03
C GLY A 150 -9.81 60.19 5.00
N GLN A 151 -10.34 59.55 6.04
CA GLN A 151 -11.13 60.20 7.09
C GLN A 151 -10.26 61.11 7.97
N GLU A 152 -9.05 60.67 8.35
CA GLU A 152 -8.10 61.48 9.12
C GLU A 152 -7.68 62.75 8.36
N ILE A 153 -7.39 62.63 7.06
CA ILE A 153 -7.03 63.78 6.22
C ILE A 153 -8.19 64.78 6.13
N GLN A 154 -9.43 64.31 5.98
CA GLN A 154 -10.61 65.18 5.94
C GLN A 154 -10.84 65.90 7.28
N GLN A 155 -10.68 65.20 8.40
CA GLN A 155 -10.80 65.80 9.72
C GLN A 155 -9.72 66.85 9.98
N THR A 156 -8.47 66.56 9.61
CA THR A 156 -7.35 67.48 9.76
C THR A 156 -7.52 68.72 8.89
N THR A 157 -8.01 68.53 7.66
CA THR A 157 -8.26 69.64 6.72
C THR A 157 -9.44 70.51 7.19
N ALA A 158 -10.49 69.91 7.75
CA ALA A 158 -11.62 70.63 8.34
C ALA A 158 -11.22 71.43 9.60
N GLN A 159 -10.29 70.92 10.40
CA GLN A 159 -9.75 71.63 11.56
C GLN A 159 -8.84 72.80 11.17
N LEU A 160 -8.15 72.73 10.03
CA LEU A 160 -7.28 73.80 9.52
C LEU A 160 -8.03 74.94 8.80
N SER A 161 -9.31 74.75 8.49
CA SER A 161 -10.15 75.70 7.75
C SER A 161 -11.15 76.47 8.63
N HIS A 162 -11.01 76.37 9.96
CA HIS A 162 -11.69 77.19 10.96
C HIS A 162 -10.68 77.99 11.78
#